data_AF-A0AAN7B6L1-F1
#
_entry.id   AF-A0AAN7B6L1-F1
#
_cell.length_a   1.000
_cell.length_b   1.000
_cell.length_c   1.000
_cell.angle_alpha   90.00
_cell.angle_beta   90.00
_cell.angle_gamma   90.00
#
_symmetry.space_group_name_H-M   'P 1'
#
loop_
_entity.id
_entity.type
_entity.pdbx_description
1 polymer ?
#
loop_
_entity_poly.entity_id
_entity_poly.type
_entity_poly.pdbx_seq_one_letter_code
_entity_poly.pdbx_strand_id
1 'polypeptide(L)'
;MPLPYKPAADSRHRRACFALYRALVRQGLQIPLPHDILESTRNNPIPQQLAPRSSYFARRKDGNPIPSLITHAFRRNRKLDSTRLVCLALKNGYRFLDLFAQAKAQAPPPYPTRTIYNSIIQFLGENQARVTKYLVDREASKKPNPFKPHPNHVPLLTLLPPTKHEPGPVYVPTVRPRPLSALSGGVRKLPTLDDCAGYPFLRLSKPQSPVLSVMIWSNARSRQKRTRRYLEMKEEDLEMGRLEDEWDFLVESMHQAVVKRGKRADQTSLDTGRSTWHVVPKTKRVVDWANRGNIGYQDSWKISIDDLEARLTRQHELWVARGRALWGIVEAEKALAEKEAKEQGRRTYKRPVGALQLDKIKDWNRAWERRQLRQREEKIKVLEEKGDLEGAEKLRSSKFVVQHPRRRGFKKKDMVEALHA
;
A
#
# COMPACT_ATOMS: atom_id res chain seq x y z
N MET A 1 33.01 -14.39 -14.06
CA MET A 1 32.68 -13.05 -14.59
C MET A 1 32.62 -12.08 -13.41
N PRO A 2 33.44 -11.01 -13.35
CA PRO A 2 33.36 -10.04 -12.25
C PRO A 2 31.98 -9.38 -12.25
N LEU A 3 31.34 -9.34 -11.08
CA LEU A 3 30.00 -8.75 -10.92
C LEU A 3 30.04 -7.26 -11.30
N PRO A 4 29.03 -6.74 -12.01
CA PRO A 4 28.95 -5.33 -12.35
C PRO A 4 28.93 -4.50 -11.05
N TYR A 5 29.89 -3.58 -10.92
CA TYR A 5 29.95 -2.65 -9.80
C TYR A 5 28.60 -1.94 -9.65
N LYS A 6 27.95 -2.13 -8.50
CA LYS A 6 26.69 -1.49 -8.15
C LYS A 6 26.97 -0.39 -7.12
N PRO A 7 27.09 0.88 -7.54
CA PRO A 7 27.50 1.99 -6.66
C PRO A 7 26.63 2.10 -5.40
N ALA A 8 25.33 1.82 -5.51
CA ALA A 8 24.39 1.89 -4.40
C ALA A 8 24.64 0.83 -3.30
N ALA A 9 25.29 -0.28 -3.63
CA ALA A 9 25.66 -1.34 -2.68
C ALA A 9 27.06 -1.12 -2.08
N ASP A 10 27.87 -0.23 -2.65
CA ASP A 10 29.20 0.08 -2.16
C ASP A 10 29.13 1.09 -1.00
N SER A 11 29.56 0.65 0.19
CA SER A 11 29.59 1.47 1.40
C SER A 11 30.54 2.66 1.27
N ARG A 12 31.64 2.54 0.50
CA ARG A 12 32.61 3.62 0.26
C ARG A 12 31.98 4.72 -0.59
N HIS A 13 31.33 4.34 -1.69
CA HIS A 13 30.57 5.26 -2.53
C HIS A 13 29.49 6.01 -1.74
N ARG A 14 28.70 5.29 -0.94
CA ARG A 14 27.65 5.88 -0.11
C ARG A 14 28.21 6.92 0.87
N ARG A 15 29.34 6.62 1.53
CA ARG A 15 30.02 7.57 2.43
C ARG A 15 30.55 8.80 1.69
N ALA A 16 31.18 8.62 0.53
CA ALA A 16 31.68 9.72 -0.30
C ALA A 16 30.53 10.65 -0.75
N CYS A 17 29.43 10.09 -1.23
CA CYS A 17 28.23 10.85 -1.60
C CYS A 17 27.64 11.64 -0.43
N PHE A 18 27.57 11.04 0.77
CA PHE A 18 27.11 11.76 1.96
C PHE A 18 28.07 12.87 2.41
N ALA A 19 29.39 12.64 2.32
CA ALA A 19 30.38 13.65 2.63
C ALA A 19 30.25 14.86 1.68
N LEU A 20 30.18 14.61 0.37
CA LEU A 20 29.98 15.63 -0.64
C LEU A 20 28.65 16.38 -0.46
N TYR A 21 27.55 15.65 -0.22
CA TYR A 21 26.25 16.25 0.07
C TYR A 21 26.32 17.20 1.27
N ARG A 22 26.93 16.76 2.38
CA ARG A 22 27.09 17.58 3.58
C ARG A 22 27.97 18.81 3.33
N ALA A 23 29.05 18.66 2.57
CA ALA A 23 29.93 19.77 2.20
C ALA A 23 29.19 20.82 1.36
N LEU A 24 28.45 20.38 0.32
CA LEU A 24 27.68 21.26 -0.56
C LEU A 24 26.60 22.02 0.20
N VAL A 25 25.86 21.33 1.08
CA VAL A 25 24.83 21.98 1.90
C VAL A 25 25.46 23.00 2.86
N ARG A 26 26.59 22.68 3.48
CA ARG A 26 27.29 23.61 4.39
C ARG A 26 27.79 24.85 3.64
N GLN A 27 28.40 24.69 2.48
CA GLN A 27 28.91 25.81 1.69
C GLN A 27 27.77 26.64 1.08
N GLY A 28 26.74 26.00 0.54
CA GLY A 28 25.58 26.69 -0.03
C GLY A 28 24.78 27.52 0.98
N LEU A 29 24.82 27.17 2.27
CA LEU A 29 24.22 27.95 3.34
C LEU A 29 25.01 29.21 3.69
N GLN A 30 26.30 29.27 3.37
CA GLN A 30 27.17 30.41 3.67
C GLN A 30 27.14 31.49 2.60
N ILE A 31 26.47 31.23 1.47
CA ILE A 31 26.28 32.22 0.41
C ILE A 31 25.21 33.21 0.90
N PRO A 32 25.53 34.50 1.03
CA PRO A 32 24.53 35.49 1.39
C PRO A 32 23.53 35.61 0.25
N LEU A 33 22.24 35.62 0.54
CA LEU A 33 21.19 35.73 -0.48
C LEU A 33 20.44 37.05 -0.29
N PRO A 34 20.02 37.73 -1.39
CA PRO A 34 19.12 38.87 -1.30
C PRO A 34 17.82 38.51 -0.58
N HIS A 35 17.27 39.46 0.18
CA HIS A 35 16.03 39.26 0.94
C HIS A 35 14.86 38.81 0.06
N ASP A 36 14.73 39.36 -1.16
CA ASP A 36 13.66 39.03 -2.11
C ASP A 36 13.58 37.53 -2.43
N ILE A 37 14.73 36.85 -2.55
CA ILE A 37 14.80 35.42 -2.86
C ILE A 37 14.46 34.57 -1.63
N LEU A 38 14.84 35.04 -0.44
CA LEU A 38 14.54 34.36 0.82
C LEU A 38 13.04 34.44 1.13
N GLU A 39 12.43 35.61 0.95
CA GLU A 39 11.00 35.83 1.17
C GLU A 39 10.13 35.06 0.18
N SER A 40 10.48 35.12 -1.10
CA SER A 40 9.75 34.43 -2.15
C SER A 40 9.78 32.90 -1.97
N THR A 41 10.90 32.35 -1.47
CA THR A 41 11.03 30.93 -1.11
C THR A 41 10.21 30.57 0.13
N ARG A 42 10.12 31.48 1.10
CA ARG A 42 9.31 31.29 2.33
C ARG A 42 7.81 31.30 2.04
N ASN A 43 7.36 32.19 1.15
CA ASN A 43 5.95 32.34 0.80
C ASN A 43 5.46 31.26 -0.17
N ASN A 44 6.34 30.75 -1.04
CA ASN A 44 6.04 29.66 -1.97
C ASN A 44 6.90 28.43 -1.66
N PRO A 45 6.65 27.73 -0.53
CA PRO A 45 7.40 26.53 -0.20
C PRO A 45 7.18 25.49 -1.31
N ILE A 46 8.29 24.92 -1.80
CA ILE A 46 8.27 23.82 -2.77
C ILE A 46 7.26 22.77 -2.27
N PRO A 47 6.24 22.39 -3.05
CA PRO A 47 5.15 21.55 -2.57
C PRO A 47 5.70 20.28 -1.93
N GLN A 48 5.10 19.85 -0.82
CA GLN A 48 5.52 18.68 -0.03
C GLN A 48 5.68 17.38 -0.84
N GLN A 49 5.11 17.32 -2.04
CA GLN A 49 5.24 16.20 -2.98
C GLN A 49 6.60 16.17 -3.70
N LEU A 50 7.21 17.33 -3.89
CA LEU A 50 8.60 17.49 -4.34
C LEU A 50 9.53 17.54 -3.13
N ALA A 51 9.10 18.16 -2.02
CA ALA A 51 9.87 18.18 -0.80
C ALA A 51 10.07 16.75 -0.25
N PRO A 52 11.26 16.43 0.27
CA PRO A 52 11.48 15.18 0.98
C PRO A 52 10.47 14.94 2.12
N ARG A 53 9.85 13.75 2.16
CA ARG A 53 9.09 13.22 3.32
C ARG A 53 9.83 13.29 4.67
N SER A 54 11.14 13.52 4.64
CA SER A 54 12.05 13.56 5.79
C SER A 54 13.13 14.64 5.65
N SER A 55 12.91 15.77 4.96
CA SER A 55 13.92 16.84 4.99
C SER A 55 13.76 17.63 6.27
N TYR A 56 14.63 17.32 7.21
CA TYR A 56 15.02 18.22 8.30
C TYR A 56 15.22 19.67 7.80
N PHE A 57 15.66 19.85 6.54
CA PHE A 57 15.87 21.14 5.89
C PHE A 57 14.60 21.86 5.40
N ALA A 58 13.48 21.17 5.11
CA ALA A 58 12.24 21.86 4.70
C ALA A 58 11.50 22.52 5.88
N ARG A 59 11.92 22.19 7.12
CA ARG A 59 11.42 22.82 8.36
C ARG A 59 12.34 23.92 8.90
N ARG A 60 13.44 24.25 8.19
CA ARG A 60 14.29 25.38 8.59
C ARG A 60 13.58 26.70 8.28
N LYS A 61 13.56 27.61 9.26
CA LYS A 61 13.03 28.98 9.15
C LYS A 61 13.85 29.85 8.18
N ASP A 62 15.08 29.43 7.84
CA ASP A 62 16.09 30.24 7.15
C ASP A 62 15.77 30.54 5.67
N GLY A 63 14.75 29.93 5.06
CA GLY A 63 14.28 30.27 3.70
C GLY A 63 15.24 30.01 2.53
N ASN A 64 16.46 29.52 2.76
CA ASN A 64 17.46 29.33 1.69
C ASN A 64 17.06 28.17 0.74
N PRO A 65 16.91 28.42 -0.58
CA PRO A 65 16.52 27.41 -1.57
C PRO A 65 17.65 26.44 -1.96
N ILE A 66 18.92 26.81 -1.79
CA ILE A 66 20.10 26.06 -2.29
C ILE A 66 20.17 24.63 -1.72
N PRO A 67 20.00 24.38 -0.40
CA PRO A 67 20.00 23.03 0.15
C PRO A 67 18.92 22.12 -0.43
N SER A 68 17.76 22.68 -0.77
CA SER A 68 16.66 21.94 -1.39
C SER A 68 17.06 21.49 -2.79
N LEU A 69 17.64 22.38 -3.59
CA LEU A 69 18.12 22.08 -4.95
C LEU A 69 19.22 21.01 -4.94
N ILE A 70 20.18 21.10 -4.01
CA ILE A 70 21.22 20.07 -3.83
C ILE A 70 20.56 18.73 -3.50
N THR A 71 19.61 18.70 -2.57
CA THR A 71 18.90 17.48 -2.20
C THR A 71 18.15 16.86 -3.38
N HIS A 72 17.51 17.69 -4.20
CA HIS A 72 16.85 17.26 -5.43
C HIS A 72 17.83 16.68 -6.46
N ALA A 73 19.01 17.29 -6.62
CA ALA A 73 20.04 16.80 -7.54
C ALA A 73 20.56 15.41 -7.14
N PHE A 74 20.89 15.18 -5.87
CA PHE A 74 21.33 13.87 -5.38
C PHE A 74 20.24 12.80 -5.53
N ARG A 75 18.97 13.18 -5.35
CA ARG A 75 17.84 12.26 -5.52
C ARG A 75 17.60 11.88 -6.97
N ARG A 76 17.71 12.84 -7.89
CA ARG A 76 17.64 12.59 -9.34
C ARG A 76 18.69 11.55 -9.74
N ASN A 77 19.88 11.64 -9.15
CA ASN A 77 21.00 10.76 -9.44
C ASN A 77 20.99 9.42 -8.66
N ARG A 78 19.96 9.14 -7.85
CA ARG A 78 19.90 7.93 -6.99
C ARG A 78 19.91 6.61 -7.78
N LYS A 79 19.38 6.63 -9.01
CA LYS A 79 19.27 5.45 -9.88
C LYS A 79 20.43 5.33 -10.88
N LEU A 80 21.50 6.11 -10.72
CA LEU A 80 22.67 6.02 -11.59
C LEU A 80 23.50 4.80 -11.20
N ASP A 81 23.48 3.78 -12.06
CA ASP A 81 24.20 2.53 -11.82
C ASP A 81 25.54 2.45 -12.59
N SER A 82 25.74 3.31 -13.59
CA SER A 82 26.99 3.36 -14.38
C SER A 82 28.10 4.11 -13.65
N THR A 83 29.25 3.46 -13.47
CA THR A 83 30.48 4.06 -12.90
C THR A 83 30.85 5.38 -13.57
N ARG A 84 30.81 5.44 -14.90
CA ARG A 84 31.14 6.65 -15.67
C ARG A 84 30.21 7.81 -15.34
N LEU A 85 28.91 7.56 -15.25
CA LEU A 85 27.91 8.58 -14.92
C LEU A 85 28.04 9.04 -13.47
N VAL A 86 28.32 8.10 -12.56
CA VAL A 86 28.58 8.41 -11.15
C VAL A 86 29.83 9.28 -10.99
N CYS A 87 30.94 8.92 -11.63
CA CYS A 87 32.17 9.70 -11.60
C CYS A 87 31.96 11.11 -12.18
N LEU A 88 31.20 11.22 -13.28
CA LEU A 88 30.86 12.52 -13.87
C LEU A 88 30.01 13.37 -12.91
N ALA A 89 28.99 12.77 -12.29
CA ALA A 89 28.13 13.45 -11.32
C ALA A 89 28.92 13.93 -10.08
N LEU A 90 29.84 13.10 -9.57
CA LEU A 90 30.72 13.48 -8.46
C LEU A 90 31.68 14.60 -8.85
N LYS A 91 32.32 14.51 -10.02
CA LYS A 91 33.17 15.59 -10.56
C LYS A 91 32.41 16.91 -10.66
N ASN A 92 31.18 16.88 -11.15
CA ASN A 92 30.33 18.07 -11.19
C ASN A 92 30.04 18.59 -9.77
N GLY A 93 29.74 17.71 -8.81
CA GLY A 93 29.54 18.09 -7.42
C GLY A 93 30.76 18.76 -6.77
N TYR A 94 31.97 18.29 -7.04
CA TYR A 94 33.20 18.96 -6.59
C TYR A 94 33.38 20.33 -7.24
N ARG A 95 33.12 20.47 -8.55
CA ARG A 95 33.14 21.78 -9.22
C ARG A 95 32.15 22.76 -8.58
N PHE A 96 30.98 22.30 -8.15
CA PHE A 96 30.02 23.16 -7.43
C PHE A 96 30.52 23.61 -6.06
N LEU A 97 31.38 22.83 -5.37
CA LEU A 97 32.02 23.30 -4.14
C LEU A 97 32.95 24.49 -4.43
N ASP A 98 33.74 24.40 -5.50
CA ASP A 98 34.63 25.48 -5.92
C ASP A 98 33.82 26.73 -6.30
N LEU A 99 32.73 26.55 -7.04
CA LEU A 99 31.81 27.65 -7.40
C LEU A 99 31.20 28.30 -6.15
N PHE A 100 30.79 27.52 -5.15
CA PHE A 100 30.25 28.08 -3.90
C PHE A 100 31.31 28.79 -3.07
N ALA A 101 32.55 28.28 -3.03
CA ALA A 101 33.66 28.94 -2.35
C ALA A 101 33.98 30.29 -3.02
N GLN A 102 34.00 30.34 -4.35
CA GLN A 102 34.21 31.57 -5.12
C GLN A 102 33.05 32.55 -4.94
N ALA A 103 31.80 32.08 -4.99
CA ALA A 103 30.63 32.91 -4.76
C ALA A 103 30.59 33.52 -3.36
N LYS A 104 31.05 32.78 -2.34
CA LYS A 104 31.19 33.29 -0.97
C LYS A 104 32.26 34.38 -0.88
N ALA A 105 33.40 34.18 -1.52
CA ALA A 105 34.49 35.17 -1.54
C ALA A 105 34.13 36.46 -2.29
N GLN A 106 33.16 36.38 -3.22
CA GLN A 106 32.73 37.48 -4.08
C GLN A 106 31.45 38.21 -3.61
N ALA A 107 30.94 37.95 -2.40
CA ALA A 107 29.80 38.66 -1.81
C ALA A 107 30.21 40.04 -1.22
N PRO A 108 29.35 41.08 -1.21
CA PRO A 108 29.68 42.48 -1.61
C PRO A 108 30.42 43.32 -0.52
N PRO A 109 31.06 44.49 -0.81
CA PRO A 109 31.28 45.27 -2.08
C PRO A 109 32.80 45.54 -2.43
N PRO A 110 33.24 46.17 -3.57
CA PRO A 110 32.51 47.10 -4.43
C PRO A 110 32.78 46.99 -5.97
N TYR A 111 32.52 45.90 -6.71
CA TYR A 111 32.48 45.99 -8.19
C TYR A 111 31.46 45.03 -8.84
N PRO A 112 30.74 45.44 -9.91
CA PRO A 112 29.56 44.76 -10.45
C PRO A 112 29.81 43.99 -11.76
N THR A 113 30.98 43.42 -11.97
CA THR A 113 31.33 42.80 -13.27
C THR A 113 31.21 41.28 -13.20
N ARG A 114 30.06 40.76 -13.61
CA ARG A 114 29.73 39.33 -13.89
C ARG A 114 30.41 38.30 -12.95
N THR A 115 30.14 38.42 -11.66
CA THR A 115 30.61 37.48 -10.62
C THR A 115 29.81 36.16 -10.66
N ILE A 116 30.43 35.07 -10.19
CA ILE A 116 29.77 33.75 -10.05
C ILE A 116 28.57 33.85 -9.08
N TYR A 117 28.65 34.77 -8.13
CA TYR A 117 27.54 35.13 -7.27
C TYR A 117 26.29 35.54 -8.07
N ASN A 118 26.41 36.48 -9.01
CA ASN A 118 25.27 36.96 -9.80
C ASN A 118 24.64 35.85 -10.67
N SER A 119 25.45 34.92 -11.19
CA SER A 119 24.90 33.79 -11.96
C SER A 119 24.11 32.81 -11.09
N ILE A 120 24.52 32.63 -9.82
CA ILE A 120 23.76 31.84 -8.85
C ILE A 120 22.43 32.54 -8.54
N ILE A 121 22.44 33.85 -8.27
CA ILE A 121 21.23 34.63 -7.99
C ILE A 121 20.26 34.58 -9.18
N GLN A 122 20.76 34.81 -10.40
CA GLN A 122 19.98 34.70 -11.63
C GLN A 122 19.36 33.29 -11.78
N PHE A 123 20.15 32.24 -11.60
CA PHE A 123 19.68 30.86 -11.68
C PHE A 123 18.58 30.56 -10.65
N LEU A 124 18.71 31.07 -9.42
CA LEU A 124 17.70 30.89 -8.38
C LEU A 124 16.38 31.57 -8.77
N GLY A 125 16.44 32.79 -9.29
CA GLY A 125 15.26 33.52 -9.78
C GLY A 125 14.57 32.81 -10.96
N GLU A 126 15.34 32.39 -11.98
CA GLU A 126 14.81 31.66 -13.14
C GLU A 126 14.19 30.31 -12.73
N ASN A 127 14.86 29.57 -11.84
CA ASN A 127 14.36 28.29 -11.37
C ASN A 127 13.06 28.45 -10.57
N GLN A 128 12.94 29.53 -9.80
CA GLN A 128 11.72 29.83 -9.08
C GLN A 128 10.56 30.16 -10.03
N ALA A 129 10.78 31.03 -11.03
CA ALA A 129 9.78 31.34 -12.06
C ALA A 129 9.33 30.08 -12.83
N ARG A 130 10.26 29.16 -13.10
CA ARG A 130 9.93 27.88 -13.73
C ARG A 130 9.06 27.00 -12.82
N VAL A 131 9.38 26.92 -11.52
CA VAL A 131 8.61 26.12 -10.57
C VAL A 131 7.21 26.70 -10.38
N THR A 132 7.07 28.02 -10.23
CA THR A 132 5.75 28.65 -10.07
C THR A 132 4.88 28.42 -11.30
N LYS A 133 5.42 28.59 -12.51
CA LYS A 133 4.71 28.27 -13.76
C LYS A 133 4.26 26.82 -13.80
N TYR A 134 5.15 25.87 -13.49
CA TYR A 134 4.79 24.45 -13.44
C TYR A 134 3.67 24.15 -12.43
N LEU A 135 3.65 24.82 -11.28
CA LEU A 135 2.59 24.63 -10.29
C LEU A 135 1.25 25.16 -10.77
N VAL A 136 1.24 26.35 -11.37
CA VAL A 136 0.03 26.93 -11.98
C VAL A 136 -0.51 26.03 -13.09
N ASP A 137 0.36 25.60 -14.02
CA ASP A 137 -0.03 24.71 -15.13
C ASP A 137 -0.56 23.37 -14.60
N ARG A 138 0.08 22.83 -13.55
CA ARG A 138 -0.36 21.59 -12.90
C ARG A 138 -1.70 21.76 -12.20
N GLU A 139 -1.95 22.89 -11.57
CA GLU A 139 -3.22 23.19 -10.92
C GLU A 139 -4.34 23.37 -11.93
N ALA A 140 -4.08 24.08 -13.04
CA ALA A 140 -5.00 24.19 -14.16
C ALA A 140 -5.29 22.82 -14.80
N SER A 141 -4.29 21.93 -14.86
CA SER A 141 -4.42 20.59 -15.46
C SER A 141 -5.01 19.52 -14.55
N LYS A 142 -5.27 19.80 -13.26
CA LYS A 142 -5.86 18.83 -12.33
C LYS A 142 -7.31 18.54 -12.75
N LYS A 143 -7.52 17.44 -13.48
CA LYS A 143 -8.86 16.90 -13.70
C LYS A 143 -9.55 16.67 -12.34
N PRO A 144 -10.83 17.03 -12.18
CA PRO A 144 -11.56 16.72 -10.97
C PRO A 144 -11.50 15.22 -10.76
N ASN A 145 -11.08 14.80 -9.55
CA ASN A 145 -11.02 13.38 -9.23
C ASN A 145 -12.46 12.84 -9.29
N PRO A 146 -12.80 11.93 -10.23
CA PRO A 146 -14.17 11.44 -10.41
C PRO A 146 -14.67 10.64 -9.20
N PHE A 147 -13.76 10.26 -8.30
CA PHE A 147 -14.07 9.53 -7.07
C PHE A 147 -14.22 10.45 -5.85
N LYS A 148 -14.09 11.77 -6.01
CA LYS A 148 -14.45 12.69 -4.91
C LYS A 148 -15.97 12.60 -4.71
N PRO A 149 -16.44 12.34 -3.47
CA PRO A 149 -17.86 12.37 -3.20
C PRO A 149 -18.41 13.74 -3.57
N HIS A 150 -19.53 13.76 -4.28
CA HIS A 150 -20.24 15.00 -4.57
C HIS A 150 -20.61 15.66 -3.22
N PRO A 151 -20.43 16.98 -3.04
CA PRO A 151 -20.67 17.64 -1.75
C PRO A 151 -22.08 17.37 -1.19
N ASN A 152 -23.06 17.20 -2.08
CA ASN A 152 -24.45 16.95 -1.71
C ASN A 152 -24.78 15.46 -1.47
N HIS A 153 -23.82 14.55 -1.57
CA HIS A 153 -24.07 13.11 -1.44
C HIS A 153 -24.08 12.67 0.02
N VAL A 154 -25.27 12.38 0.55
CA VAL A 154 -25.44 11.82 1.90
C VAL A 154 -24.89 10.37 1.94
N PRO A 155 -24.01 10.02 2.88
CA PRO A 155 -23.47 8.67 2.98
C PRO A 155 -24.57 7.66 3.35
N LEU A 156 -24.43 6.41 2.88
CA LEU A 156 -25.40 5.34 3.18
C LEU A 156 -25.46 5.01 4.68
N LEU A 157 -24.31 5.03 5.34
CA LEU A 157 -24.15 4.79 6.76
C LEU A 157 -23.41 5.97 7.40
N THR A 158 -23.86 6.41 8.57
CA THR A 158 -23.16 7.35 9.45
C THR A 158 -22.56 6.60 10.62
N LEU A 159 -21.33 6.95 11.00
CA LEU A 159 -20.70 6.44 12.22
C LEU A 159 -21.17 7.28 13.40
N LEU A 160 -21.75 6.64 14.42
CA LEU A 160 -22.07 7.31 15.67
C LEU A 160 -20.83 7.42 16.56
N PRO A 161 -20.72 8.49 17.37
CA PRO A 161 -19.68 8.57 18.38
C PRO A 161 -19.85 7.44 19.41
N PRO A 162 -18.75 6.90 19.93
CA PRO A 162 -18.81 5.85 20.95
C PRO A 162 -19.55 6.37 22.20
N THR A 163 -20.49 5.58 22.70
CA THR A 163 -21.31 5.91 23.87
C THR A 163 -20.88 5.03 25.05
N LYS A 164 -21.08 5.46 26.30
CA LYS A 164 -20.67 4.70 27.51
C LYS A 164 -21.19 3.25 27.52
N HIS A 165 -22.37 3.00 26.97
CA HIS A 165 -23.00 1.67 26.91
C HIS A 165 -22.56 0.83 25.70
N GLU A 166 -22.01 1.45 24.65
CA GLU A 166 -21.53 0.78 23.44
C GLU A 166 -20.16 1.36 23.04
N PRO A 167 -19.06 0.82 23.59
CA PRO A 167 -17.72 1.35 23.34
C PRO A 167 -17.20 1.06 21.92
N GLY A 168 -17.84 0.14 21.18
CA GLY A 168 -17.46 -0.23 19.82
C GLY A 168 -17.99 0.72 18.75
N PRO A 169 -17.50 0.62 17.50
CA PRO A 169 -18.03 1.41 16.40
C PRO A 169 -19.47 0.98 16.08
N VAL A 170 -20.39 1.95 16.00
CA VAL A 170 -21.80 1.70 15.67
C VAL A 170 -22.18 2.53 14.44
N TYR A 171 -22.79 1.87 13.46
CA TYR A 171 -23.22 2.50 12.21
C TYR A 171 -24.73 2.54 12.13
N VAL A 172 -25.28 3.68 11.72
CA VAL A 172 -26.72 3.86 11.51
C VAL A 172 -27.00 4.17 10.03
N PRO A 173 -28.04 3.56 9.44
CA PRO A 173 -28.49 3.91 8.10
C PRO A 173 -29.00 5.35 8.02
N THR A 174 -28.51 6.12 7.05
CA THR A 174 -28.90 7.54 6.93
C THR A 174 -30.14 7.74 6.06
N VAL A 175 -30.29 6.98 4.98
CA VAL A 175 -31.29 7.26 3.92
C VAL A 175 -32.20 6.07 3.60
N ARG A 176 -32.03 4.93 4.28
CA ARG A 176 -32.82 3.71 4.02
C ARG A 176 -33.43 3.18 5.29
N PRO A 177 -34.65 2.59 5.22
CA PRO A 177 -35.43 2.29 4.01
C PRO A 177 -36.10 3.53 3.39
N ARG A 178 -36.37 3.52 2.07
CA ARG A 178 -37.09 4.59 1.37
C ARG A 178 -38.52 4.14 1.05
N PRO A 179 -39.55 5.01 1.08
CA PRO A 179 -40.91 4.64 0.64
C PRO A 179 -40.97 4.41 -0.88
N LEU A 180 -41.97 3.67 -1.37
CA LEU A 180 -42.15 3.35 -2.79
C LEU A 180 -42.18 4.61 -3.69
N SER A 181 -42.78 5.70 -3.21
CA SER A 181 -42.87 6.99 -3.92
C SER A 181 -41.50 7.61 -4.21
N ALA A 182 -40.50 7.32 -3.38
CA ALA A 182 -39.13 7.81 -3.54
C ALA A 182 -38.24 6.84 -4.35
N LEU A 183 -38.77 5.70 -4.82
CA LEU A 183 -38.05 4.72 -5.64
C LEU A 183 -38.34 4.95 -7.13
N SER A 184 -37.28 5.03 -7.92
CA SER A 184 -37.40 5.11 -9.38
C SER A 184 -37.97 3.80 -9.94
N GLY A 185 -39.13 3.86 -10.59
CA GLY A 185 -39.74 2.74 -11.33
C GLY A 185 -40.82 1.94 -10.59
N GLY A 186 -41.31 2.42 -9.44
CA GLY A 186 -42.53 1.91 -8.79
C GLY A 186 -42.48 0.46 -8.29
N VAL A 187 -41.33 -0.21 -8.40
CA VAL A 187 -41.11 -1.59 -7.95
C VAL A 187 -39.96 -1.63 -6.97
N ARG A 188 -40.25 -2.08 -5.74
CA ARG A 188 -39.24 -2.28 -4.70
C ARG A 188 -38.40 -3.52 -5.00
N LYS A 189 -37.12 -3.31 -5.26
CA LYS A 189 -36.11 -4.39 -5.33
C LYS A 189 -35.36 -4.44 -4.00
N LEU A 190 -35.49 -5.56 -3.30
CA LEU A 190 -34.79 -5.77 -2.03
C LEU A 190 -33.27 -5.84 -2.28
N PRO A 191 -32.48 -5.00 -1.59
CA PRO A 191 -31.03 -5.10 -1.65
C PRO A 191 -30.54 -6.45 -1.10
N THR A 192 -29.44 -6.96 -1.64
CA THR A 192 -28.77 -8.16 -1.10
C THR A 192 -27.47 -7.77 -0.41
N LEU A 193 -27.28 -8.26 0.82
CA LEU A 193 -26.00 -8.16 1.51
C LEU A 193 -25.07 -9.25 0.97
N ASP A 194 -23.94 -8.83 0.42
CA ASP A 194 -22.87 -9.71 -0.01
C ASP A 194 -21.58 -9.37 0.78
N ASP A 195 -20.64 -10.30 0.79
CA ASP A 195 -19.29 -10.10 1.33
C ASP A 195 -18.24 -10.43 0.25
N CYS A 196 -17.16 -9.64 0.23
CA CYS A 196 -15.96 -9.95 -0.53
C CYS A 196 -14.73 -9.67 0.34
N ALA A 197 -13.97 -10.72 0.66
CA ALA A 197 -12.75 -10.65 1.47
C ALA A 197 -12.95 -9.94 2.84
N GLY A 198 -14.11 -10.15 3.48
CA GLY A 198 -14.50 -9.56 4.77
C GLY A 198 -14.95 -8.10 4.69
N TYR A 199 -15.24 -7.60 3.49
CA TYR A 199 -15.88 -6.31 3.26
C TYR A 199 -17.37 -6.53 2.97
N PRO A 200 -18.26 -6.30 3.94
CA PRO A 200 -19.69 -6.36 3.68
C PRO A 200 -20.10 -5.17 2.82
N PHE A 201 -20.88 -5.43 1.78
CA PHE A 201 -21.43 -4.39 0.92
C PHE A 201 -22.86 -4.72 0.49
N LEU A 202 -23.62 -3.66 0.23
CA LEU A 202 -25.00 -3.78 -0.20
C LEU A 202 -25.09 -3.70 -1.72
N ARG A 203 -25.64 -4.74 -2.35
CA ARG A 203 -25.91 -4.75 -3.79
C ARG A 203 -27.32 -4.20 -4.03
N LEU A 204 -27.39 -2.95 -4.46
CA LEU A 204 -28.64 -2.25 -4.75
C LEU A 204 -29.25 -2.65 -6.11
N SER A 205 -28.42 -2.98 -7.09
CA SER A 205 -28.83 -3.32 -8.45
C SER A 205 -27.98 -4.47 -9.04
N LYS A 206 -28.51 -5.13 -10.08
CA LYS A 206 -27.78 -6.07 -10.93
C LYS A 206 -27.76 -5.52 -12.36
N PRO A 207 -26.59 -5.43 -13.03
CA PRO A 207 -25.25 -5.75 -12.55
C PRO A 207 -24.76 -4.79 -11.45
N GLN A 208 -23.74 -5.19 -10.68
CA GLN A 208 -23.13 -4.33 -9.66
C GLN A 208 -22.46 -3.12 -10.31
N SER A 209 -22.53 -1.94 -9.68
CA SER A 209 -21.85 -0.76 -10.22
C SER A 209 -20.33 -1.02 -10.34
N PRO A 210 -19.71 -0.69 -11.48
CA PRO A 210 -18.27 -0.89 -11.68
C PRO A 210 -17.42 -0.20 -10.61
N VAL A 211 -17.83 0.99 -10.16
CA VAL A 211 -17.13 1.76 -9.11
C VAL A 211 -17.05 0.99 -7.79
N LEU A 212 -18.17 0.42 -7.34
CA LEU A 212 -18.21 -0.41 -6.13
C LEU A 212 -17.31 -1.64 -6.27
N SER A 213 -17.33 -2.31 -7.42
CA SER A 213 -16.45 -3.46 -7.69
C SER A 213 -14.98 -3.09 -7.57
N VAL A 214 -14.54 -2.02 -8.25
CA VAL A 214 -13.14 -1.54 -8.20
C VAL A 214 -12.74 -1.17 -6.77
N MET A 215 -13.61 -0.51 -6.02
CA MET A 215 -13.34 -0.16 -4.62
C MET A 215 -13.16 -1.41 -3.75
N ILE A 216 -14.06 -2.38 -3.87
CA ILE A 216 -13.98 -3.65 -3.13
C ILE A 216 -12.66 -4.37 -3.46
N TRP A 217 -12.31 -4.49 -4.73
CA TRP A 217 -11.05 -5.11 -5.16
C TRP A 217 -9.81 -4.39 -4.63
N SER A 218 -9.79 -3.06 -4.72
CA SER A 218 -8.68 -2.24 -4.20
C SER A 218 -8.49 -2.42 -2.69
N ASN A 219 -9.61 -2.45 -1.96
CA ASN A 219 -9.63 -2.67 -0.52
C ASN A 219 -9.18 -4.09 -0.16
N ALA A 220 -9.73 -5.12 -0.80
CA ALA A 220 -9.34 -6.51 -0.62
C ALA A 220 -7.83 -6.73 -0.86
N ARG A 221 -7.30 -6.15 -1.95
CA ARG A 221 -5.86 -6.21 -2.25
C ARG A 221 -5.01 -5.47 -1.21
N SER A 222 -5.50 -4.34 -0.70
CA SER A 222 -4.81 -3.57 0.34
C SER A 222 -4.77 -4.34 1.66
N ARG A 223 -5.87 -5.01 2.04
CA ARG A 223 -5.92 -5.90 3.20
C ARG A 223 -4.94 -7.05 3.04
N GLN A 224 -4.97 -7.75 1.90
CA GLN A 224 -4.07 -8.87 1.62
C GLN A 224 -2.59 -8.47 1.77
N LYS A 225 -2.19 -7.30 1.25
CA LYS A 225 -0.83 -6.77 1.41
C LYS A 225 -0.45 -6.55 2.88
N ARG A 226 -1.37 -6.03 3.70
CA ARG A 226 -1.12 -5.81 5.14
C ARG A 226 -1.03 -7.12 5.90
N THR A 227 -1.95 -8.04 5.65
CA THR A 227 -1.92 -9.38 6.25
C THR A 227 -0.64 -10.10 5.89
N ARG A 228 -0.21 -10.07 4.62
CA ARG A 228 1.06 -10.65 4.20
C ARG A 228 2.24 -9.99 4.91
N ARG A 229 2.27 -8.66 5.00
CA ARG A 229 3.34 -7.95 5.71
C ARG A 229 3.37 -8.27 7.20
N TYR A 230 2.22 -8.42 7.84
CA TYR A 230 2.13 -8.85 9.24
C TYR A 230 2.71 -10.26 9.43
N LEU A 231 2.35 -11.21 8.55
CA LEU A 231 2.90 -12.56 8.58
C LEU A 231 4.42 -12.56 8.36
N GLU A 232 4.91 -11.88 7.31
CA GLU A 232 6.35 -11.70 7.02
C GLU A 232 7.09 -11.12 8.24
N MET A 233 6.54 -10.09 8.89
CA MET A 233 7.17 -9.49 10.06
C MET A 233 7.23 -10.44 11.26
N LYS A 234 6.16 -11.22 11.47
CA LYS A 234 6.04 -12.14 12.61
C LYS A 234 6.89 -13.39 12.45
N GLU A 235 7.02 -13.91 11.24
CA GLU A 235 7.73 -15.15 10.93
C GLU A 235 9.23 -14.92 10.68
N GLU A 236 9.60 -13.87 9.94
CA GLU A 236 10.98 -13.65 9.49
C GLU A 236 11.63 -12.43 10.17
N ASP A 237 11.01 -11.25 10.06
CA ASP A 237 11.68 -10.00 10.44
C ASP A 237 11.95 -9.91 11.96
N LEU A 238 11.07 -10.48 12.80
CA LEU A 238 11.25 -10.48 14.25
C LEU A 238 12.48 -11.30 14.68
N GLU A 239 12.71 -12.44 14.05
CA GLU A 239 13.86 -13.31 14.33
C GLU A 239 15.15 -12.68 13.81
N MET A 240 15.11 -12.09 12.61
CA MET A 240 16.21 -11.26 12.11
C MET A 240 16.50 -10.08 13.04
N GLY A 241 15.46 -9.48 13.61
CA GLY A 241 15.49 -8.53 14.73
C GLY A 241 16.42 -8.95 15.85
N ARG A 242 16.17 -10.15 16.37
CA ARG A 242 16.91 -10.76 17.48
C ARG A 242 18.38 -11.00 17.12
N LEU A 243 18.63 -11.55 15.93
CA LEU A 243 20.00 -11.85 15.47
C LEU A 243 20.83 -10.58 15.24
N GLU A 244 20.23 -9.51 14.72
CA GLU A 244 20.89 -8.21 14.56
C GLU A 244 21.24 -7.59 15.93
N ASP A 245 20.33 -7.68 16.92
CA ASP A 245 20.60 -7.22 18.28
C ASP A 245 21.74 -8.02 18.95
N GLU A 246 21.77 -9.34 18.76
CA GLU A 246 22.88 -10.20 19.23
C GLU A 246 24.20 -9.82 18.55
N TRP A 247 24.17 -9.53 17.25
CA TRP A 247 25.34 -9.11 16.50
C TRP A 247 25.85 -7.74 16.97
N ASP A 248 24.96 -6.77 17.19
CA ASP A 248 25.31 -5.46 17.73
C ASP A 248 25.95 -5.58 19.12
N PHE A 249 25.42 -6.47 19.97
CA PHE A 249 26.01 -6.78 21.27
C PHE A 249 27.43 -7.36 21.14
N LEU A 250 27.63 -8.32 20.23
CA LEU A 250 28.94 -8.91 19.97
C LEU A 250 29.94 -7.88 19.44
N VAL A 251 29.54 -7.04 18.48
CA VAL A 251 30.40 -6.00 17.90
C VAL A 251 30.78 -4.95 18.93
N GLU A 252 29.84 -4.52 19.78
CA GLU A 252 30.12 -3.59 20.87
C GLU A 252 31.08 -4.23 21.88
N SER A 253 30.89 -5.51 22.23
CA SER A 253 31.81 -6.24 23.12
C SER A 253 33.24 -6.31 22.56
N MET A 254 33.39 -6.57 21.24
CA MET A 254 34.69 -6.58 20.56
C MET A 254 35.31 -5.19 20.53
N HIS A 255 34.51 -4.15 20.27
CA HIS A 255 34.98 -2.77 20.26
C HIS A 255 35.51 -2.35 21.64
N GLN A 256 34.77 -2.67 22.70
CA GLN A 256 35.19 -2.41 24.08
C GLN A 256 36.46 -3.18 24.45
N ALA A 257 36.59 -4.44 24.00
CA ALA A 257 37.80 -5.24 24.22
C ALA A 257 39.03 -4.62 23.52
N VAL A 258 38.89 -4.14 22.29
CA VAL A 258 39.96 -3.44 21.55
C VAL A 258 40.34 -2.14 22.26
N VAL A 259 39.36 -1.33 22.69
CA VAL A 259 39.62 -0.09 23.44
C VAL A 259 40.35 -0.38 24.75
N LYS A 260 39.95 -1.44 25.49
CA LYS A 260 40.63 -1.87 26.72
C LYS A 260 42.06 -2.34 26.45
N ARG A 261 42.31 -3.07 25.34
CA ARG A 261 43.66 -3.50 24.94
C ARG A 261 44.54 -2.33 24.50
N GLY A 262 44.01 -1.37 23.75
CA GLY A 262 44.73 -0.16 23.35
C GLY A 262 45.13 0.70 24.54
N LYS A 263 44.23 0.86 25.53
CA LYS A 263 44.53 1.57 26.79
C LYS A 263 45.60 0.88 27.64
N ARG A 264 45.72 -0.45 27.58
CA ARG A 264 46.79 -1.21 28.23
C ARG A 264 48.14 -1.10 27.51
N ALA A 265 48.15 -0.90 26.19
CA ALA A 265 49.36 -0.70 25.40
C ALA A 265 49.91 0.74 25.48
N ASP A 266 49.03 1.75 25.62
CA ASP A 266 49.40 3.15 25.83
C ASP A 266 50.03 3.40 27.23
N GLN A 267 49.80 2.52 28.21
CA GLN A 267 50.44 2.61 29.53
C GLN A 267 51.88 2.07 29.55
N THR A 268 52.32 1.37 28.51
CA THR A 268 53.68 0.79 28.40
C THR A 268 54.48 1.32 27.22
N SER A 269 53.95 2.26 26.43
CA SER A 269 54.64 2.83 25.27
C SER A 269 55.04 4.28 25.52
N LEU A 270 56.27 4.48 26.00
CA LEU A 270 57.01 5.72 25.77
C LEU A 270 57.24 5.87 24.25
N ASP A 271 56.89 7.04 23.76
CA ASP A 271 57.43 7.69 22.57
C ASP A 271 57.52 6.86 21.26
N THR A 272 56.51 6.98 20.41
CA THR A 272 56.72 7.00 18.94
C THR A 272 55.50 7.61 18.26
N GLY A 273 55.69 8.77 17.64
CA GLY A 273 54.66 9.61 17.02
C GLY A 273 53.90 8.96 15.86
N ARG A 274 53.00 8.02 16.16
CA ARG A 274 52.06 7.45 15.19
C ARG A 274 50.66 7.97 15.46
N SER A 275 50.21 8.84 14.55
CA SER A 275 48.87 9.42 14.43
C SER A 275 47.76 8.58 15.07
N THR A 276 47.42 8.97 16.29
CA THR A 276 46.21 8.58 17.02
C THR A 276 45.00 8.91 16.17
N TRP A 277 44.24 7.88 15.78
CA TRP A 277 42.86 8.07 15.34
C TRP A 277 42.13 8.82 16.44
N HIS A 278 41.84 10.10 16.22
CA HIS A 278 41.02 10.88 17.13
C HIS A 278 39.65 10.19 17.24
N VAL A 279 39.45 9.45 18.33
CA VAL A 279 38.12 9.06 18.81
C VAL A 279 37.45 10.38 19.17
N VAL A 280 36.71 10.94 18.22
CA VAL A 280 35.90 12.12 18.46
C VAL A 280 34.97 11.78 19.62
N PRO A 281 35.01 12.51 20.75
CA PRO A 281 34.06 12.30 21.82
C PRO A 281 32.67 12.48 21.21
N LYS A 282 31.85 11.43 21.21
CA LYS A 282 30.46 11.54 20.76
C LYS A 282 29.87 12.72 21.54
N THR A 283 29.49 13.78 20.82
CA THR A 283 28.91 14.97 21.44
C THR A 283 27.69 14.53 22.25
N LYS A 284 27.53 15.05 23.48
CA LYS A 284 26.46 14.64 24.42
C LYS A 284 25.08 14.50 23.77
N ARG A 285 24.75 15.30 22.73
CA ARG A 285 23.47 15.21 22.00
C ARG A 285 23.27 13.95 21.12
N VAL A 286 24.33 13.29 20.65
CA VAL A 286 24.22 12.00 19.92
C VAL A 286 24.11 10.84 20.92
N VAL A 287 24.80 10.97 22.06
CA VAL A 287 24.70 10.05 23.19
C VAL A 287 23.32 10.13 23.86
N ASP A 288 22.72 11.32 23.92
CA ASP A 288 21.39 11.53 24.52
C ASP A 288 20.22 10.97 23.68
N TRP A 289 20.42 10.69 22.39
CA TRP A 289 19.42 9.99 21.55
C TRP A 289 19.57 8.47 21.66
N ALA A 290 20.81 7.97 21.77
CA ALA A 290 21.09 6.57 22.08
C ALA A 290 20.69 6.19 23.52
N ASN A 291 20.80 7.10 24.48
CA ASN A 291 20.54 6.84 25.90
C ASN A 291 19.09 7.06 26.36
N ARG A 292 18.19 7.62 25.52
CA ARG A 292 16.78 7.85 25.90
C ARG A 292 15.81 6.76 25.47
N GLY A 293 16.26 5.70 24.80
CA GLY A 293 15.41 4.60 24.38
C GLY A 293 16.13 3.65 23.44
N ASN A 294 17.02 2.83 23.99
CA ASN A 294 17.69 1.76 23.25
C ASN A 294 16.67 0.64 22.98
N ILE A 295 15.71 0.92 22.09
CA ILE A 295 14.77 -0.07 21.56
C ILE A 295 15.60 -0.91 20.58
N GLY A 296 15.85 -2.18 20.93
CA GLY A 296 16.52 -3.12 20.04
C GLY A 296 15.79 -3.23 18.70
N TYR A 297 16.49 -3.68 17.67
CA TYR A 297 15.89 -3.94 16.36
C TYR A 297 14.71 -4.91 16.50
N GLN A 298 14.81 -5.91 17.37
CA GLN A 298 13.71 -6.82 17.72
C GLN A 298 12.49 -6.07 18.29
N ASP A 299 12.71 -5.15 19.23
CA ASP A 299 11.62 -4.40 19.86
C ASP A 299 10.97 -3.40 18.87
N SER A 300 11.74 -2.88 17.92
CA SER A 300 11.20 -2.06 16.83
C SER A 300 10.23 -2.85 15.93
N TRP A 301 10.52 -4.14 15.71
CA TRP A 301 9.64 -5.05 15.00
C TRP A 301 8.40 -5.41 15.82
N LYS A 302 8.53 -5.69 17.12
CA LYS A 302 7.39 -5.93 18.02
C LYS A 302 6.40 -4.76 17.99
N ILE A 303 6.88 -3.53 18.15
CA ILE A 303 6.04 -2.32 18.07
C ILE A 303 5.33 -2.22 16.71
N SER A 304 6.04 -2.56 15.62
CA SER A 304 5.48 -2.53 14.27
C SER A 304 4.42 -3.62 14.06
N ILE A 305 4.62 -4.81 14.62
CA ILE A 305 3.67 -5.93 14.60
C ILE A 305 2.41 -5.54 15.38
N ASP A 306 2.57 -5.00 16.60
CA ASP A 306 1.46 -4.58 17.46
C ASP A 306 0.63 -3.48 16.80
N ASP A 307 1.27 -2.47 16.18
CA ASP A 307 0.56 -1.43 15.42
C ASP A 307 -0.19 -2.00 14.21
N LEU A 308 0.41 -2.96 13.47
CA LEU A 308 -0.27 -3.62 12.35
C LEU A 308 -1.45 -4.46 12.82
N GLU A 309 -1.29 -5.20 13.91
CA GLU A 309 -2.34 -6.02 14.51
C GLU A 309 -3.50 -5.15 14.97
N ALA A 310 -3.22 -4.10 15.75
CA ALA A 310 -4.22 -3.13 16.20
C ALA A 310 -4.98 -2.50 15.02
N ARG A 311 -4.28 -2.17 13.93
CA ARG A 311 -4.92 -1.66 12.70
C ARG A 311 -5.83 -2.70 12.04
N LEU A 312 -5.40 -3.95 11.94
CA LEU A 312 -6.21 -5.03 11.36
C LEU A 312 -7.44 -5.31 12.21
N THR A 313 -7.29 -5.36 13.53
CA THR A 313 -8.39 -5.56 14.49
C THR A 313 -9.40 -4.43 14.44
N ARG A 314 -8.96 -3.17 14.56
CA ARG A 314 -9.84 -1.99 14.43
C ARG A 314 -10.57 -1.98 13.09
N GLN A 315 -9.86 -2.35 12.01
CA GLN A 315 -10.44 -2.42 10.68
C GLN A 315 -11.52 -3.51 10.58
N HIS A 316 -11.29 -4.67 11.18
CA HIS A 316 -12.25 -5.77 11.26
C HIS A 316 -13.50 -5.38 12.05
N GLU A 317 -13.35 -4.79 13.24
CA GLU A 317 -14.45 -4.31 14.08
C GLU A 317 -15.35 -3.32 13.32
N LEU A 318 -14.74 -2.35 12.62
CA LEU A 318 -15.47 -1.40 11.78
C LEU A 318 -16.28 -2.10 10.68
N TRP A 319 -15.77 -3.18 10.10
CA TRP A 319 -16.51 -3.93 9.08
C TRP A 319 -17.62 -4.77 9.65
N VAL A 320 -17.41 -5.43 10.80
CA VAL A 320 -18.47 -6.17 11.49
C VAL A 320 -19.61 -5.22 11.84
N ALA A 321 -19.30 -4.05 12.38
CA ALA A 321 -20.28 -3.02 12.69
C ALA A 321 -21.04 -2.53 11.45
N ARG A 322 -20.35 -2.28 10.33
CA ARG A 322 -21.01 -1.94 9.05
C ARG A 322 -21.88 -3.09 8.55
N GLY A 323 -21.42 -4.33 8.64
CA GLY A 323 -22.16 -5.51 8.22
C GLY A 323 -23.48 -5.63 8.97
N ARG A 324 -23.47 -5.44 10.30
CA ARG A 324 -24.67 -5.40 11.14
C ARG A 324 -25.63 -4.29 10.69
N ALA A 325 -25.11 -3.07 10.48
CA ALA A 325 -25.93 -1.95 10.03
C ALA A 325 -26.54 -2.18 8.63
N LEU A 326 -25.78 -2.72 7.69
CA LEU A 326 -26.27 -3.05 6.35
C LEU A 326 -27.31 -4.18 6.39
N TRP A 327 -27.15 -5.15 7.28
CA TRP A 327 -28.16 -6.19 7.50
C TRP A 327 -29.46 -5.59 8.03
N GLY A 328 -29.38 -4.66 8.99
CA GLY A 328 -30.54 -3.91 9.47
C GLY A 328 -31.28 -3.16 8.37
N ILE A 329 -30.56 -2.61 7.37
CA ILE A 329 -31.19 -2.02 6.17
C ILE A 329 -31.98 -3.08 5.40
N VAL A 330 -31.42 -4.27 5.18
CA VAL A 330 -32.09 -5.34 4.43
C VAL A 330 -33.38 -5.78 5.14
N GLU A 331 -33.34 -5.92 6.46
CA GLU A 331 -34.52 -6.26 7.27
C GLU A 331 -35.58 -5.16 7.24
N ALA A 332 -35.17 -3.89 7.41
CA ALA A 332 -36.08 -2.76 7.33
C ALA A 332 -36.73 -2.62 5.95
N GLU A 333 -35.96 -2.80 4.87
CA GLU A 333 -36.47 -2.77 3.49
C GLU A 333 -37.44 -3.93 3.21
N LYS A 334 -37.22 -5.11 3.79
CA LYS A 334 -38.14 -6.26 3.72
C LYS A 334 -39.44 -5.98 4.47
N ALA A 335 -39.35 -5.50 5.71
CA ALA A 335 -40.53 -5.17 6.50
C ALA A 335 -41.38 -4.10 5.81
N LEU A 336 -40.74 -3.09 5.22
CA LEU A 336 -41.44 -2.04 4.48
C LEU A 336 -42.04 -2.58 3.17
N ALA A 337 -41.36 -3.51 2.49
CA ALA A 337 -41.92 -4.20 1.31
C ALA A 337 -43.19 -4.98 1.64
N GLU A 338 -43.24 -5.66 2.79
CA GLU A 338 -44.40 -6.43 3.22
C GLU A 338 -45.58 -5.52 3.57
N LYS A 339 -45.33 -4.37 4.19
CA LYS A 339 -46.36 -3.34 4.46
C LYS A 339 -46.95 -2.80 3.16
N GLU A 340 -46.10 -2.35 2.24
CA GLU A 340 -46.54 -1.81 0.94
C GLU A 340 -47.27 -2.89 0.09
N ALA A 341 -46.83 -4.16 0.15
CA ALA A 341 -47.50 -5.24 -0.56
C ALA A 341 -48.91 -5.50 -0.02
N LYS A 342 -49.08 -5.47 1.32
CA LYS A 342 -50.39 -5.56 1.97
C LYS A 342 -51.30 -4.41 1.56
N GLU A 343 -50.79 -3.17 1.58
CA GLU A 343 -51.53 -1.96 1.17
C GLU A 343 -51.94 -1.99 -0.31
N GLN A 344 -51.10 -2.52 -1.21
CA GLN A 344 -51.41 -2.66 -2.63
C GLN A 344 -52.31 -3.86 -2.96
N GLY A 345 -52.77 -4.63 -1.96
CA GLY A 345 -53.53 -5.87 -2.19
C GLY A 345 -52.75 -6.94 -2.96
N ARG A 346 -51.43 -6.77 -3.12
CA ARG A 346 -50.56 -7.72 -3.81
C ARG A 346 -50.16 -8.80 -2.83
N ARG A 347 -50.62 -10.04 -3.05
CA ARG A 347 -50.10 -11.22 -2.34
C ARG A 347 -48.57 -11.18 -2.38
N THR A 348 -47.94 -11.15 -1.20
CA THR A 348 -46.48 -11.21 -1.07
C THR A 348 -45.98 -12.44 -1.81
N TYR A 349 -45.33 -12.23 -2.94
CA TYR A 349 -44.77 -13.31 -3.75
C TYR A 349 -43.57 -13.89 -2.99
N LYS A 350 -43.81 -14.86 -2.11
CA LYS A 350 -42.77 -15.75 -1.60
C LYS A 350 -42.23 -16.49 -2.82
N ARG A 351 -41.17 -15.98 -3.46
CA ARG A 351 -40.39 -16.79 -4.41
C ARG A 351 -39.89 -17.99 -3.62
N PRO A 352 -40.30 -19.23 -3.93
CA PRO A 352 -39.71 -20.40 -3.30
C PRO A 352 -38.33 -20.57 -3.95
N VAL A 353 -37.31 -19.91 -3.40
CA VAL A 353 -35.93 -19.97 -3.93
C VAL A 353 -35.28 -21.36 -3.70
N GLY A 354 -36.03 -22.35 -3.21
CA GLY A 354 -35.55 -23.73 -3.01
C GLY A 354 -36.30 -24.80 -3.81
N ALA A 355 -37.63 -24.76 -3.85
CA ALA A 355 -38.43 -25.88 -4.40
C ALA A 355 -38.25 -26.07 -5.91
N LEU A 356 -38.34 -24.98 -6.69
CA LEU A 356 -38.23 -25.01 -8.15
C LEU A 356 -36.81 -25.36 -8.66
N GLN A 357 -35.78 -25.19 -7.83
CA GLN A 357 -34.41 -25.63 -8.16
C GLN A 357 -34.18 -27.09 -7.77
N LEU A 358 -34.73 -27.55 -6.65
CA LEU A 358 -34.63 -28.94 -6.22
C LEU A 358 -35.34 -29.89 -7.18
N ASP A 359 -36.52 -29.53 -7.68
CA ASP A 359 -37.25 -30.39 -8.63
C ASP A 359 -36.52 -30.48 -9.97
N LYS A 360 -35.97 -29.37 -10.47
CA LYS A 360 -35.12 -29.38 -11.67
C LYS A 360 -33.83 -30.18 -11.50
N ILE A 361 -33.25 -30.19 -10.30
CA ILE A 361 -32.07 -31.02 -10.00
C ILE A 361 -32.45 -32.51 -9.94
N LYS A 362 -33.62 -32.85 -9.37
CA LYS A 362 -34.13 -34.22 -9.33
C LYS A 362 -34.45 -34.74 -10.74
N ASP A 363 -35.11 -33.93 -11.57
CA ASP A 363 -35.45 -34.29 -12.95
C ASP A 363 -34.19 -34.48 -13.81
N TRP A 364 -33.19 -33.63 -13.61
CA TRP A 364 -31.89 -33.77 -14.26
C TRP A 364 -31.13 -35.03 -13.82
N ASN A 365 -31.12 -35.34 -12.52
CA ASN A 365 -30.51 -36.59 -12.02
C ASN A 365 -31.18 -37.83 -12.65
N ARG A 366 -32.51 -37.85 -12.73
CA ARG A 366 -33.26 -38.95 -13.38
C ARG A 366 -32.96 -39.05 -14.88
N ALA A 367 -32.83 -37.92 -15.57
CA ALA A 367 -32.46 -37.91 -16.99
C ALA A 367 -31.03 -38.44 -17.20
N TRP A 368 -30.09 -38.04 -16.34
CA TRP A 368 -28.71 -38.51 -16.36
C TRP A 368 -28.59 -40.02 -16.13
N GLU A 369 -29.32 -40.53 -15.14
CA GLU A 369 -29.40 -41.96 -14.85
C GLU A 369 -29.89 -42.76 -16.06
N ARG A 370 -30.98 -42.32 -16.70
CA ARG A 370 -31.50 -42.95 -17.93
C ARG A 370 -30.48 -42.97 -19.05
N ARG A 371 -29.71 -41.89 -19.23
CA ARG A 371 -28.68 -41.82 -20.27
C ARG A 371 -27.54 -42.81 -20.02
N GLN A 372 -27.08 -42.92 -18.78
CA GLN A 372 -26.03 -43.87 -18.41
C GLN A 372 -26.51 -45.33 -18.58
N LEU A 373 -27.80 -45.59 -18.31
CA LEU A 373 -28.41 -46.90 -18.51
C LEU A 373 -28.47 -47.25 -20.00
N ARG A 374 -28.91 -46.32 -20.86
CA ARG A 374 -28.89 -46.48 -22.33
C ARG A 374 -27.48 -46.75 -22.87
N GLN A 375 -26.48 -46.00 -22.42
CA GLN A 375 -25.09 -46.23 -22.83
C GLN A 375 -24.56 -47.60 -22.40
N ARG A 376 -25.01 -48.10 -21.24
CA ARG A 376 -24.66 -49.45 -20.77
C ARG A 376 -25.34 -50.52 -21.62
N GLU A 377 -26.62 -50.34 -21.95
CA GLU A 377 -27.36 -51.24 -22.84
C GLU A 377 -26.77 -51.26 -24.26
N GLU A 378 -26.39 -50.11 -24.81
CA GLU A 378 -25.68 -50.03 -26.09
C GLU A 378 -24.34 -50.76 -26.04
N LYS A 379 -23.58 -50.62 -24.95
CA LYS A 379 -22.32 -51.37 -24.78
C LYS A 379 -22.56 -52.88 -24.69
N ILE A 380 -23.60 -53.31 -23.97
CA ILE A 380 -23.99 -54.73 -23.91
C ILE A 380 -24.32 -55.22 -25.33
N LYS A 381 -25.14 -54.47 -26.06
CA LYS A 381 -25.53 -54.83 -27.43
C LYS A 381 -24.32 -54.92 -28.37
N VAL A 382 -23.37 -53.99 -28.28
CA VAL A 382 -22.13 -54.01 -29.07
C VAL A 382 -21.24 -55.20 -28.70
N LEU A 383 -21.20 -55.62 -27.43
CA LEU A 383 -20.46 -56.80 -26.99
C LEU A 383 -21.11 -58.09 -27.52
N GLU A 384 -22.44 -58.17 -27.48
CA GLU A 384 -23.22 -59.29 -28.04
C GLU A 384 -23.04 -59.40 -29.56
N GLU A 385 -23.10 -58.28 -30.29
CA GLU A 385 -22.85 -58.21 -31.74
C GLU A 385 -21.41 -58.63 -32.11
N LYS A 386 -20.45 -58.46 -31.19
CA LYS A 386 -19.06 -58.89 -31.35
C LYS A 386 -18.81 -60.34 -30.90
N GLY A 387 -19.83 -61.05 -30.41
CA GLY A 387 -19.73 -62.43 -29.93
C GLY A 387 -19.14 -62.58 -28.52
N ASP A 388 -18.90 -61.48 -27.80
CA ASP A 388 -18.39 -61.49 -26.42
C ASP A 388 -19.56 -61.59 -25.41
N LEU A 389 -20.15 -62.79 -25.36
CA LEU A 389 -21.31 -63.07 -24.51
C LEU A 389 -20.96 -63.01 -23.01
N GLU A 390 -19.75 -63.44 -22.63
CA GLU A 390 -19.28 -63.40 -21.25
C GLU A 390 -19.06 -61.96 -20.77
N GLY A 391 -18.49 -61.09 -21.62
CA GLY A 391 -18.35 -59.66 -21.35
C GLY A 391 -19.69 -58.96 -21.20
N ALA A 392 -20.67 -59.30 -22.04
CA ALA A 392 -22.04 -58.78 -21.95
C ALA A 392 -22.73 -59.21 -20.64
N GLU A 393 -22.63 -60.48 -20.26
CA GLU A 393 -23.24 -61.01 -19.03
C GLU A 393 -22.59 -60.44 -17.77
N LYS A 394 -21.26 -60.27 -17.76
CA LYS A 394 -20.54 -59.57 -16.70
C LYS A 394 -20.96 -58.11 -16.57
N LEU A 395 -21.21 -57.44 -17.70
CA LEU A 395 -21.69 -56.07 -17.69
C LEU A 395 -23.15 -55.98 -17.22
N ARG A 396 -24.00 -57.00 -17.43
CA ARG A 396 -25.38 -57.09 -16.92
C ARG A 396 -25.43 -57.35 -15.42
N SER A 397 -24.61 -58.28 -14.93
CA SER A 397 -24.55 -58.68 -13.51
C SER A 397 -23.82 -57.67 -12.60
N SER A 398 -22.98 -56.80 -13.18
CA SER A 398 -22.30 -55.73 -12.43
C SER A 398 -23.27 -54.75 -11.76
N LYS A 399 -23.03 -54.42 -10.49
CA LYS A 399 -23.77 -53.38 -9.76
C LYS A 399 -23.58 -52.03 -10.45
N PHE A 400 -24.67 -51.48 -10.97
CA PHE A 400 -24.65 -50.16 -11.62
C PHE A 400 -24.47 -49.06 -10.59
N VAL A 401 -23.29 -48.44 -10.59
CA VAL A 401 -23.02 -47.27 -9.76
C VAL A 401 -23.07 -46.03 -10.66
N VAL A 402 -24.09 -45.19 -10.45
CA VAL A 402 -24.26 -43.93 -11.19
C VAL A 402 -23.15 -42.97 -10.76
N GLN A 403 -22.23 -42.67 -11.68
CA GLN A 403 -21.21 -41.65 -11.44
C GLN A 403 -21.81 -40.27 -11.73
N HIS A 404 -22.02 -39.47 -10.68
CA HIS A 404 -22.39 -38.06 -10.85
C HIS A 404 -21.14 -37.20 -11.11
N PRO A 405 -21.22 -36.21 -12.02
CA PRO A 405 -20.13 -35.28 -12.23
C PRO A 405 -19.84 -34.48 -10.95
N ARG A 406 -18.56 -34.37 -10.58
CA ARG A 406 -18.12 -33.60 -9.41
C ARG A 406 -18.56 -32.13 -9.57
N ARG A 407 -19.21 -31.57 -8.54
CA ARG A 407 -19.84 -30.23 -8.49
C ARG A 407 -18.96 -29.01 -8.88
N ARG A 408 -17.66 -29.17 -9.14
CA ARG A 408 -16.78 -28.05 -9.50
C ARG A 408 -16.74 -27.86 -11.01
N GLY A 409 -17.55 -26.93 -11.51
CA GLY A 409 -17.38 -26.35 -12.86
C GLY A 409 -18.55 -26.49 -13.83
N PHE A 410 -19.77 -26.82 -13.38
CA PHE A 410 -20.88 -27.08 -14.29
C PHE A 410 -21.50 -25.78 -14.86
N LYS A 411 -21.57 -25.65 -16.19
CA LYS A 411 -22.14 -24.50 -16.88
C LYS A 411 -23.61 -24.75 -17.21
N LYS A 412 -24.41 -23.68 -17.25
CA LYS A 412 -25.85 -23.73 -17.51
C LYS A 412 -26.23 -24.36 -18.87
N LYS A 413 -25.28 -24.38 -19.83
CA LYS A 413 -25.43 -24.98 -21.16
C LYS A 413 -25.52 -26.51 -21.09
N ASP A 414 -24.69 -27.13 -20.27
CA ASP A 414 -24.62 -28.59 -20.07
C ASP A 414 -25.92 -29.15 -19.48
N MET A 415 -26.64 -28.33 -18.69
CA MET A 415 -27.92 -28.69 -18.10
C MET A 415 -29.08 -28.64 -19.10
N VAL A 416 -29.02 -27.75 -20.10
CA VAL A 416 -30.05 -27.60 -21.13
C VAL A 416 -29.91 -28.70 -22.19
N GLU A 417 -28.68 -28.99 -22.64
CA GLU A 417 -28.41 -30.08 -23.58
C GLU A 417 -28.82 -31.45 -23.03
N ALA A 418 -28.71 -31.66 -21.72
CA ALA A 418 -29.11 -32.90 -21.06
C ALA A 418 -30.63 -33.05 -20.82
N LEU A 419 -31.41 -31.96 -20.87
CA LEU A 419 -32.87 -32.01 -20.71
C LEU A 419 -33.60 -32.21 -22.06
N HIS A 420 -32.92 -31.93 -23.18
CA HIS A 420 -33.47 -32.07 -24.53
C HIS A 420 -33.13 -33.43 -25.21
N ALA A 421 -32.37 -34.31 -24.54
CA ALA A 421 -31.97 -35.64 -25.00
C ALA A 421 -32.38 -36.71 -23.97
#